data_AF-C3Y7Q0-F1
#
_entry.id   AF-C3Y7Q0-F1
#
_cell.length_a   1.000
_cell.length_b   1.000
_cell.length_c   1.000
_cell.angle_alpha   90.00
_cell.angle_beta   90.00
_cell.angle_gamma   90.00
#
_symmetry.space_group_name_H-M   'P 1'
#
loop_
_entity.id
_entity.type
_entity.pdbx_description
1 polymer ?
#
loop_
_entity_poly.entity_id
_entity_poly.type
_entity_poly.pdbx_seq_one_letter_code
_entity_poly.pdbx_strand_id
1 'polypeptide(L)'
;MACRNPGVELDLGWVQSTRVNQPATIRRAQYLSATRTVKKKWQASWLLRAVTCIDLTTLSGDDTPANVQRLCYKAYHPVRDDLLKAVNMQDKGITTGAVCVYPARVKEAVKYLKQAGANVPVASVATGFPSGQYPLSTRLQEVRDAVLQGASEIDIVISRTQALSGDWQGVYDEVKAFREACGEAHLKTILATGELGSLTNVYKASLVAMMAGSDFIKTSTGKEGVNAILPVGVVMCRAIRDYYQRTGYKVGFKPAGGIRSAKDACTWLALMKEELGDEWTHPSMFRIGASGLLTDIERQLYHHVYGRYAAAHQLPMS
;
A
#
# COMPACT_ATOMS: atom_id res chain seq x y z
N MET A 1 -15.24 -3.64 7.79
CA MET A 1 -13.78 -3.47 7.97
C MET A 1 -13.12 -4.82 7.76
N ALA A 2 -11.92 -4.86 7.16
CA ALA A 2 -11.15 -6.12 7.13
C ALA A 2 -10.89 -6.57 8.57
N CYS A 3 -10.82 -7.89 8.80
CA CYS A 3 -10.44 -8.41 10.11
C CYS A 3 -9.04 -7.87 10.47
N ARG A 4 -8.89 -7.30 11.67
CA ARG A 4 -7.59 -6.85 12.17
C ARG A 4 -6.69 -8.04 12.42
N ASN A 5 -5.39 -7.82 12.32
CA ASN A 5 -4.42 -8.81 12.78
C ASN A 5 -4.12 -8.58 14.28
N PRO A 6 -4.55 -9.47 15.19
CA PRO A 6 -4.27 -9.30 16.62
C PRO A 6 -2.80 -9.50 16.97
N GLY A 7 -1.98 -10.04 16.05
CA GLY A 7 -0.62 -10.45 16.30
C GLY A 7 -0.54 -11.81 17.01
N VAL A 8 0.69 -12.31 17.14
CA VAL A 8 1.04 -13.54 17.86
C VAL A 8 2.36 -13.32 18.61
N GLU A 9 2.74 -14.25 19.48
CA GLU A 9 4.07 -14.22 20.10
C GLU A 9 5.17 -14.37 19.03
N LEU A 10 6.30 -13.71 19.26
CA LEU A 10 7.44 -13.77 18.36
C LEU A 10 8.05 -15.18 18.37
N ASP A 11 8.04 -15.84 17.21
CA ASP A 11 8.73 -17.12 17.01
C ASP A 11 10.07 -16.89 16.30
N LEU A 12 11.14 -16.70 17.08
CA LEU A 12 12.49 -16.52 16.57
C LEU A 12 13.01 -17.75 15.80
N GLY A 13 12.55 -18.96 16.15
CA GLY A 13 12.92 -20.18 15.43
C GLY A 13 12.40 -20.18 13.99
N TRP A 14 11.17 -19.71 13.77
CA TRP A 14 10.60 -19.52 12.44
C TRP A 14 11.34 -18.44 11.65
N VAL A 15 11.63 -17.30 12.29
CA VAL A 15 12.38 -16.21 11.66
C VAL A 15 13.77 -16.71 11.22
N GLN A 16 14.48 -17.45 12.08
CA GLN A 16 15.83 -17.95 11.80
C GLN A 16 15.86 -19.09 10.77
N SER A 17 14.83 -19.95 10.75
CA SER A 17 14.71 -21.06 9.79
C SER A 17 14.28 -20.61 8.39
N THR A 18 13.82 -19.37 8.22
CA THR A 18 13.43 -18.80 6.94
C THR A 18 14.53 -18.93 5.89
N ARG A 19 14.17 -19.42 4.70
CA ARG A 19 15.05 -19.51 3.51
C ARG A 19 14.30 -18.98 2.30
N VAL A 20 14.98 -18.18 1.48
CA VAL A 20 14.44 -17.71 0.20
C VAL A 20 15.33 -18.22 -0.93
N ASN A 21 14.75 -19.01 -1.84
CA ASN A 21 15.41 -19.38 -3.09
C ASN A 21 15.35 -18.19 -4.05
N GLN A 22 16.40 -17.37 -4.06
CA GLN A 22 16.47 -16.15 -4.85
C GLN A 22 16.35 -16.40 -6.37
N PRO A 23 17.08 -17.35 -6.99
CA PRO A 23 16.89 -17.64 -8.42
C PRO A 23 15.46 -18.03 -8.79
N ALA A 24 14.80 -18.88 -7.99
CA ALA A 24 13.41 -19.27 -8.25
C ALA A 24 12.45 -18.09 -8.09
N THR A 25 12.69 -17.22 -7.11
CA THR A 25 11.90 -16.00 -6.88
C THR A 25 12.01 -15.03 -8.06
N ILE A 26 13.22 -14.81 -8.57
CA ILE A 26 13.46 -13.96 -9.74
C ILE A 26 12.75 -14.53 -10.97
N ARG A 27 12.87 -15.85 -11.23
CA ARG A 27 12.15 -16.50 -12.34
C ARG A 27 10.63 -16.34 -12.23
N ARG A 28 10.08 -16.47 -11.02
CA ARG A 28 8.64 -16.25 -10.78
C ARG A 28 8.21 -14.82 -11.09
N ALA A 29 8.97 -13.83 -10.65
CA ALA A 29 8.71 -12.42 -10.94
C ALA A 29 8.79 -12.09 -12.45
N GLN A 30 9.79 -12.66 -13.14
CA GLN A 30 9.94 -12.53 -14.59
C GLN A 30 8.76 -13.16 -15.34
N TYR A 31 8.32 -14.35 -14.92
CA TYR A 31 7.15 -15.02 -15.49
C TYR A 31 5.90 -14.12 -15.40
N LEU A 32 5.61 -13.57 -14.21
CA LEU A 32 4.48 -12.65 -14.02
C LEU A 32 4.52 -11.46 -14.99
N SER A 33 5.70 -10.88 -15.18
CA SER A 33 5.90 -9.72 -16.06
C SER A 33 5.79 -10.04 -17.56
N ALA A 34 6.13 -11.28 -17.94
CA ALA A 34 6.16 -11.75 -19.32
C ALA A 34 4.79 -12.28 -19.79
N THR A 35 3.91 -12.65 -18.85
CA THR A 35 2.60 -13.21 -19.20
C THR A 35 1.70 -12.17 -19.86
N ARG A 36 0.82 -12.63 -20.77
CA ARG A 36 -0.17 -11.78 -21.41
C ARG A 36 -1.20 -11.32 -20.36
N THR A 37 -1.31 -10.01 -20.20
CA THR A 37 -2.36 -9.43 -19.38
C THR A 37 -3.76 -9.62 -19.98
N VAL A 38 -4.78 -9.47 -19.15
CA VAL A 38 -6.19 -9.45 -19.54
C VAL A 38 -6.44 -8.35 -20.59
N LYS A 39 -7.40 -8.59 -21.49
CA LYS A 39 -7.68 -7.67 -22.63
C LYS A 39 -9.11 -7.14 -22.62
N LYS A 40 -9.31 -6.01 -23.30
CA LYS A 40 -10.63 -5.40 -23.57
C LYS A 40 -11.43 -5.20 -22.26
N LYS A 41 -12.68 -5.64 -22.20
CA LYS A 41 -13.57 -5.48 -21.04
C LYS A 41 -12.96 -5.97 -19.71
N TRP A 42 -12.17 -7.04 -19.75
CA TRP A 42 -11.53 -7.59 -18.57
C TRP A 42 -10.39 -6.70 -18.08
N GLN A 43 -9.65 -6.09 -19.00
CA GLN A 43 -8.65 -5.08 -18.67
C GLN A 43 -9.30 -3.88 -17.99
N ALA A 44 -10.38 -3.34 -18.56
CA ALA A 44 -11.11 -2.23 -17.94
C ALA A 44 -11.58 -2.58 -16.51
N SER A 45 -12.09 -3.80 -16.31
CA SER A 45 -12.51 -4.28 -14.98
C SER A 45 -11.35 -4.36 -13.99
N TRP A 46 -10.18 -4.86 -14.42
CA TRP A 46 -8.98 -4.93 -13.58
C TRP A 46 -8.41 -3.55 -13.26
N LEU A 47 -8.48 -2.61 -14.21
CA LEU A 47 -8.07 -1.22 -13.98
C LEU A 47 -8.98 -0.53 -12.96
N LEU A 48 -10.30 -0.72 -13.06
CA LEU A 48 -11.23 -0.21 -12.05
C LEU A 48 -11.01 -0.86 -10.69
N ARG A 49 -10.67 -2.15 -10.64
CA ARG A 49 -10.24 -2.79 -9.39
C ARG A 49 -8.97 -2.14 -8.84
N ALA A 50 -7.97 -1.91 -9.69
CA ALA A 50 -6.72 -1.25 -9.29
C ALA A 50 -6.98 0.14 -8.70
N VAL A 51 -7.87 0.95 -9.32
CA VAL A 51 -8.30 2.26 -8.78
C VAL A 51 -8.77 2.12 -7.33
N THR A 52 -9.64 1.13 -7.05
CA THR A 52 -10.17 0.91 -5.70
C THR A 52 -9.09 0.57 -4.68
N CYS A 53 -7.95 0.05 -5.13
CA CYS A 53 -6.83 -0.30 -4.26
C CYS A 53 -5.80 0.82 -4.14
N ILE A 54 -5.91 1.96 -4.84
CA ILE A 54 -4.91 3.03 -4.74
C ILE A 54 -5.00 3.74 -3.39
N ASP A 55 -3.87 3.87 -2.71
CA ASP A 55 -3.69 4.88 -1.67
C ASP A 55 -3.13 6.12 -2.37
N LEU A 56 -4.01 7.07 -2.70
CA LEU A 56 -3.65 8.23 -3.50
C LEU A 56 -2.81 9.17 -2.64
N THR A 57 -1.54 9.28 -2.97
CA THR A 57 -0.52 9.78 -2.04
C THR A 57 0.03 11.13 -2.47
N THR A 58 0.10 12.09 -1.54
CA THR A 58 1.02 13.23 -1.62
C THR A 58 1.88 13.28 -0.38
N LEU A 59 3.19 13.33 -0.59
CA LEU A 59 4.21 13.35 0.47
C LEU A 59 5.33 14.27 0.01
N SER A 60 4.99 15.51 -0.32
CA SER A 60 5.93 16.52 -0.77
C SER A 60 6.17 17.57 0.32
N GLY A 61 7.38 18.13 0.36
CA GLY A 61 7.73 19.17 1.33
C GLY A 61 6.96 20.48 1.12
N ASP A 62 6.40 20.68 -0.07
CA ASP A 62 5.58 21.83 -0.48
C ASP A 62 4.07 21.53 -0.44
N ASP A 63 3.64 20.49 0.29
CA ASP A 63 2.22 20.19 0.42
C ASP A 63 1.43 21.33 1.11
N THR A 64 0.35 21.77 0.44
CA THR A 64 -0.51 22.88 0.86
C THR A 64 -1.95 22.41 1.08
N PRO A 65 -2.78 23.17 1.82
CA PRO A 65 -4.20 22.82 1.95
C PRO A 65 -4.89 22.66 0.59
N ALA A 66 -4.54 23.50 -0.39
CA ALA A 66 -5.12 23.47 -1.72
C ALA A 66 -4.76 22.21 -2.53
N ASN A 67 -3.51 21.73 -2.45
CA ASN A 67 -3.14 20.50 -3.16
C ASN A 67 -3.73 19.25 -2.49
N VAL A 68 -3.84 19.24 -1.15
CA VAL A 68 -4.51 18.17 -0.39
C VAL A 68 -6.01 18.15 -0.68
N GLN A 69 -6.65 19.30 -0.85
CA GLN A 69 -8.06 19.36 -1.27
C GLN A 69 -8.26 18.73 -2.65
N ARG A 70 -7.39 19.06 -3.63
CA ARG A 70 -7.45 18.45 -4.98
C ARG A 70 -7.23 16.94 -4.92
N LEU A 71 -6.28 16.49 -4.11
CA LEU A 71 -6.01 15.07 -3.87
C LEU A 71 -7.26 14.36 -3.32
N CYS A 72 -7.92 14.94 -2.31
CA CYS A 72 -9.14 14.37 -1.73
C CYS A 72 -10.29 14.31 -2.73
N TYR A 73 -10.48 15.37 -3.52
CA TYR A 73 -11.50 15.40 -4.57
C TYR A 73 -11.21 14.34 -5.65
N LYS A 74 -9.94 14.18 -6.07
CA LYS A 74 -9.54 13.12 -7.03
C LYS A 74 -9.65 11.72 -6.43
N ALA A 75 -9.40 11.54 -5.13
CA ALA A 75 -9.60 10.27 -4.45
C ALA A 75 -11.08 9.85 -4.41
N TYR A 76 -11.99 10.82 -4.24
CA TYR A 76 -13.43 10.58 -4.28
C TYR A 76 -13.95 10.39 -5.71
N HIS A 77 -13.41 11.12 -6.68
CA HIS A 77 -13.76 11.05 -8.10
C HIS A 77 -12.55 10.58 -8.95
N PRO A 78 -12.10 9.33 -8.79
CA PRO A 78 -10.86 8.87 -9.41
C PRO A 78 -10.96 8.74 -10.93
N VAL A 79 -12.14 8.44 -11.44
CA VAL A 79 -12.42 8.25 -12.87
C VAL A 79 -13.60 9.14 -13.25
N ARG A 80 -13.47 9.87 -14.36
CA ARG A 80 -14.58 10.66 -14.92
C ARG A 80 -15.87 9.85 -15.11
N ASP A 81 -17.00 10.46 -14.78
CA ASP A 81 -18.33 9.83 -14.82
C ASP A 81 -18.73 9.29 -16.20
N ASP A 82 -18.36 9.98 -17.29
CA ASP A 82 -18.69 9.52 -18.65
C ASP A 82 -17.98 8.20 -18.99
N LEU A 83 -16.74 8.02 -18.52
CA LEU A 83 -16.01 6.76 -18.68
C LEU A 83 -16.66 5.65 -17.86
N LEU A 84 -17.07 5.94 -16.62
CA LEU A 84 -17.77 4.98 -15.77
C LEU A 84 -19.11 4.56 -16.37
N LYS A 85 -19.89 5.50 -16.92
CA LYS A 85 -21.14 5.21 -17.63
C LYS A 85 -20.91 4.32 -18.85
N ALA A 86 -19.90 4.62 -19.66
CA ALA A 86 -19.58 3.85 -20.87
C ALA A 86 -19.21 2.37 -20.59
N VAL A 87 -18.72 2.07 -19.38
CA VAL A 87 -18.40 0.70 -18.95
C VAL A 87 -19.40 0.12 -17.93
N ASN A 88 -20.56 0.77 -17.73
CA ASN A 88 -21.63 0.38 -16.81
C ASN A 88 -21.20 0.28 -15.32
N MET A 89 -20.43 1.25 -14.84
CA MET A 89 -19.85 1.27 -13.49
C MET A 89 -20.15 2.55 -12.69
N GLN A 90 -21.00 3.44 -13.20
CA GLN A 90 -21.33 4.72 -12.57
C GLN A 90 -21.96 4.56 -11.17
N ASP A 91 -22.76 3.51 -10.97
CA ASP A 91 -23.48 3.27 -9.70
C ASP A 91 -22.70 2.39 -8.72
N LYS A 92 -21.43 2.08 -9.02
CA LYS A 92 -20.59 1.19 -8.19
C LYS A 92 -19.83 1.91 -7.08
N GLY A 93 -19.92 3.24 -7.00
CA GLY A 93 -19.25 4.02 -5.95
C GLY A 93 -17.73 3.86 -5.97
N ILE A 94 -17.12 3.91 -7.16
CA ILE A 94 -15.67 3.71 -7.31
C ILE A 94 -14.93 4.93 -6.77
N THR A 95 -14.24 4.75 -5.64
CA THR A 95 -13.28 5.69 -5.06
C THR A 95 -11.89 5.05 -5.03
N THR A 96 -10.86 5.82 -4.67
CA THR A 96 -9.58 5.21 -4.27
C THR A 96 -9.72 4.51 -2.91
N GLY A 97 -8.74 3.66 -2.59
CA GLY A 97 -8.71 2.89 -1.34
C GLY A 97 -8.42 3.74 -0.11
N ALA A 98 -7.57 4.76 -0.25
CA ALA A 98 -7.32 5.80 0.75
C ALA A 98 -6.75 7.06 0.11
N VAL A 99 -6.62 8.11 0.92
CA VAL A 99 -5.68 9.23 0.72
C VAL A 99 -4.51 9.07 1.68
N CYS A 100 -3.26 9.26 1.22
CA CYS A 100 -2.09 9.21 2.10
C CYS A 100 -1.34 10.54 2.11
N VAL A 101 -1.15 11.11 3.30
CA VAL A 101 -0.55 12.43 3.53
C VAL A 101 0.47 12.42 4.68
N TYR A 102 1.21 13.52 4.84
CA TYR A 102 1.99 13.78 6.04
C TYR A 102 1.10 14.08 7.26
N PRO A 103 1.57 13.85 8.51
CA PRO A 103 0.80 14.14 9.72
C PRO A 103 0.21 15.55 9.75
N ALA A 104 0.98 16.55 9.32
CA ALA A 104 0.54 17.96 9.29
C ALA A 104 -0.69 18.23 8.41
N ARG A 105 -1.06 17.31 7.51
CA ARG A 105 -2.17 17.45 6.57
C ARG A 105 -3.34 16.52 6.86
N VAL A 106 -3.27 15.68 7.90
CA VAL A 106 -4.33 14.71 8.25
C VAL A 106 -5.64 15.42 8.53
N LYS A 107 -5.63 16.42 9.42
CA LYS A 107 -6.85 17.17 9.80
C LYS A 107 -7.52 17.82 8.59
N GLU A 108 -6.73 18.33 7.64
CA GLU A 108 -7.23 18.95 6.40
C GLU A 108 -7.86 17.90 5.48
N ALA A 109 -7.17 16.78 5.24
CA ALA A 109 -7.68 15.69 4.40
C ALA A 109 -8.99 15.11 4.94
N VAL A 110 -9.07 14.86 6.25
CA VAL A 110 -10.29 14.37 6.93
C VAL A 110 -11.43 15.38 6.75
N LYS A 111 -11.15 16.67 6.96
CA LYS A 111 -12.15 17.74 6.76
C LYS A 111 -12.68 17.74 5.33
N TYR A 112 -11.81 17.72 4.32
CA TYR A 112 -12.23 17.80 2.92
C TYR A 112 -13.04 16.58 2.47
N LEU A 113 -12.63 15.36 2.85
CA LEU A 113 -13.38 14.14 2.53
C LEU A 113 -14.74 14.11 3.21
N LYS A 114 -14.82 14.53 4.49
CA LYS A 114 -16.09 14.64 5.22
C LYS A 114 -17.03 15.67 4.57
N GLN A 115 -16.50 16.83 4.17
CA GLN A 115 -17.28 17.86 3.47
C GLN A 115 -17.82 17.39 2.12
N ALA A 116 -17.07 16.52 1.43
CA ALA A 116 -17.50 15.91 0.17
C ALA A 116 -18.49 14.74 0.37
N GLY A 117 -18.77 14.31 1.61
CA GLY A 117 -19.58 13.12 1.89
C GLY A 117 -18.89 11.81 1.48
N ALA A 118 -17.56 11.82 1.31
CA ALA A 118 -16.79 10.70 0.82
C ALA A 118 -16.38 9.75 1.97
N ASN A 119 -16.61 8.45 1.80
CA ASN A 119 -16.15 7.41 2.72
C ASN A 119 -14.78 6.85 2.28
N VAL A 120 -13.80 7.73 2.10
CA VAL A 120 -12.40 7.37 1.78
C VAL A 120 -11.56 7.53 3.04
N PRO A 121 -10.84 6.50 3.52
CA PRO A 121 -10.01 6.61 4.70
C PRO A 121 -8.80 7.52 4.47
N VAL A 122 -8.36 8.21 5.53
CA VAL A 122 -7.12 8.98 5.54
C VAL A 122 -6.04 8.16 6.20
N ALA A 123 -4.98 7.90 5.44
CA ALA A 123 -3.74 7.32 5.90
C ALA A 123 -2.70 8.44 6.17
N SER A 124 -1.95 8.32 7.26
CA SER A 124 -0.79 9.17 7.51
C SER A 124 0.49 8.34 7.52
N VAL A 125 1.56 8.84 6.89
CA VAL A 125 2.90 8.35 7.26
C VAL A 125 3.27 8.86 8.65
N ALA A 126 4.05 8.10 9.40
CA ALA A 126 4.52 8.49 10.74
C ALA A 126 5.88 7.86 11.03
N THR A 127 6.32 7.96 12.28
CA THR A 127 7.50 7.30 12.85
C THR A 127 8.82 7.77 12.22
N GLY A 128 8.98 9.09 12.08
CA GLY A 128 10.22 9.67 11.56
C GLY A 128 10.38 9.43 10.06
N PHE A 129 9.27 9.34 9.32
CA PHE A 129 9.26 9.10 7.90
C PHE A 129 10.09 10.15 7.13
N PRO A 130 10.93 9.75 6.15
CA PRO A 130 11.10 8.39 5.63
C PRO A 130 12.22 7.58 6.32
N SER A 131 13.08 8.22 7.13
CA SER A 131 14.31 7.60 7.62
C SER A 131 14.09 6.61 8.78
N GLY A 132 13.09 6.86 9.63
CA GLY A 132 12.84 6.05 10.83
C GLY A 132 13.90 6.22 11.93
N GLN A 133 14.77 7.23 11.84
CA GLN A 133 15.96 7.39 12.71
C GLN A 133 15.74 8.32 13.92
N TYR A 134 14.49 8.68 14.22
CA TYR A 134 14.16 9.53 15.36
C TYR A 134 14.00 8.69 16.64
N PRO A 135 14.15 9.27 17.84
CA PRO A 135 13.89 8.57 19.10
C PRO A 135 12.50 7.91 19.12
N LEU A 136 12.40 6.72 19.71
CA LEU A 136 11.15 5.95 19.73
C LEU A 136 9.99 6.74 20.37
N SER A 137 10.26 7.53 21.41
CA SER A 137 9.26 8.39 22.06
C SER A 137 8.62 9.39 21.10
N THR A 138 9.43 10.10 20.31
CA THR A 138 8.95 11.03 19.27
C THR A 138 8.16 10.30 18.20
N ARG A 139 8.66 9.14 17.74
CA ARG A 139 7.97 8.33 16.72
C ARG A 139 6.61 7.82 17.20
N LEU A 140 6.50 7.40 18.45
CA LEU A 140 5.22 7.02 19.07
C LEU A 140 4.27 8.21 19.19
N GLN A 141 4.79 9.39 19.54
CA GLN A 141 3.97 10.60 19.61
C GLN A 141 3.41 10.98 18.24
N GLU A 142 4.21 10.91 17.16
CA GLU A 142 3.72 11.16 15.80
C GLU A 142 2.53 10.25 15.42
N VAL A 143 2.58 8.97 15.81
CA VAL A 143 1.46 8.03 15.59
C VAL A 143 0.21 8.49 16.33
N ARG A 144 0.33 8.80 17.63
CA ARG A 144 -0.80 9.25 18.45
C ARG A 144 -1.40 10.56 17.92
N ASP A 145 -0.54 11.50 17.50
CA ASP A 145 -0.97 12.79 16.96
C ASP A 145 -1.72 12.62 15.64
N ALA A 146 -1.23 11.75 14.73
CA ALA A 146 -1.91 11.46 13.48
C ALA A 146 -3.29 10.80 13.72
N VAL A 147 -3.39 9.85 14.64
CA VAL A 147 -4.67 9.24 15.04
C VAL A 147 -5.62 10.28 15.65
N LEU A 148 -5.11 11.14 16.55
CA LEU A 148 -5.90 12.22 17.17
C LEU A 148 -6.45 13.20 16.13
N GLN A 149 -5.70 13.45 15.05
CA GLN A 149 -6.13 14.28 13.93
C GLN A 149 -7.16 13.60 13.00
N GLY A 150 -7.44 12.32 13.22
CA GLY A 150 -8.48 11.56 12.51
C GLY A 150 -7.96 10.61 11.43
N ALA A 151 -6.65 10.31 11.39
CA ALA A 151 -6.16 9.27 10.50
C ALA A 151 -6.73 7.91 10.93
N SER A 152 -7.39 7.22 10.00
CA SER A 152 -7.92 5.86 10.20
C SER A 152 -6.89 4.79 9.90
N GLU A 153 -5.77 5.16 9.28
CA GLU A 153 -4.68 4.25 8.94
C GLU A 153 -3.33 4.94 9.15
N ILE A 154 -2.33 4.20 9.65
CA ILE A 154 -0.99 4.73 9.91
C ILE A 154 0.03 3.86 9.19
N ASP A 155 0.84 4.48 8.35
CA ASP A 155 1.95 3.88 7.64
C ASP A 155 3.26 4.16 8.41
N ILE A 156 3.74 3.21 9.21
CA ILE A 156 4.98 3.33 10.00
C ILE A 156 6.19 2.78 9.25
N VAL A 157 7.40 3.19 9.63
CA VAL A 157 8.67 2.70 9.08
C VAL A 157 9.42 1.95 10.17
N ILE A 158 9.84 0.72 9.88
CA ILE A 158 10.65 -0.07 10.82
C ILE A 158 12.05 0.52 11.00
N SER A 159 12.69 0.22 12.13
CA SER A 159 14.13 0.37 12.29
C SER A 159 14.90 -0.57 11.36
N ARG A 160 15.38 -0.01 10.25
CA ARG A 160 16.28 -0.71 9.31
C ARG A 160 17.54 -1.19 10.01
N THR A 161 18.06 -0.41 10.95
CA THR A 161 19.25 -0.75 11.74
C THR A 161 19.08 -2.07 12.48
N GLN A 162 17.95 -2.25 13.18
CA GLN A 162 17.65 -3.49 13.90
C GLN A 162 17.45 -4.67 12.94
N ALA A 163 16.73 -4.47 11.83
CA ALA A 163 16.55 -5.52 10.83
C ALA A 163 17.88 -5.96 10.19
N LEU A 164 18.79 -5.02 9.91
CA LEU A 164 20.09 -5.28 9.30
C LEU A 164 21.09 -5.91 10.29
N SER A 165 21.01 -5.58 11.58
CA SER A 165 21.80 -6.23 12.63
C SER A 165 21.24 -7.58 13.08
N GLY A 166 20.04 -7.96 12.60
CA GLY A 166 19.36 -9.19 12.98
C GLY A 166 18.67 -9.14 14.34
N ASP A 167 18.48 -7.95 14.90
CA ASP A 167 17.70 -7.70 16.12
C ASP A 167 16.19 -7.78 15.83
N TRP A 168 15.71 -8.99 15.58
CA TRP A 168 14.30 -9.25 15.26
C TRP A 168 13.37 -9.05 16.46
N GLN A 169 13.87 -9.23 17.68
CA GLN A 169 13.14 -8.92 18.91
C GLN A 169 12.88 -7.42 18.99
N GLY A 170 13.91 -6.59 18.76
CA GLY A 170 13.77 -5.15 18.73
C GLY A 170 12.79 -4.65 17.66
N VAL A 171 12.82 -5.23 16.44
CA VAL A 171 11.82 -4.92 15.41
C VAL A 171 10.41 -5.32 15.85
N TYR A 172 10.24 -6.49 16.48
CA TYR A 172 8.94 -6.94 17.00
C TYR A 172 8.39 -5.97 18.05
N ASP A 173 9.20 -5.65 19.07
CA ASP A 173 8.80 -4.79 20.19
C ASP A 173 8.46 -3.38 19.71
N GLU A 174 9.25 -2.84 18.77
CA GLU A 174 8.99 -1.54 18.16
C GLU A 174 7.66 -1.52 17.39
N VAL A 175 7.42 -2.50 16.52
CA VAL A 175 6.17 -2.56 15.74
C VAL A 175 4.97 -2.79 16.66
N LYS A 176 5.12 -3.59 17.72
CA LYS A 176 4.07 -3.82 18.72
C LYS A 176 3.72 -2.54 19.48
N ALA A 177 4.72 -1.73 19.85
CA ALA A 177 4.48 -0.41 20.45
C ALA A 177 3.75 0.54 19.49
N PHE A 178 4.08 0.53 18.19
CA PHE A 178 3.33 1.30 17.19
C PHE A 178 1.89 0.80 17.01
N ARG A 179 1.67 -0.51 17.03
CA ARG A 179 0.32 -1.13 16.99
C ARG A 179 -0.53 -0.66 18.16
N GLU A 180 0.03 -0.63 19.36
CA GLU A 180 -0.65 -0.09 20.55
C GLU A 180 -0.97 1.41 20.37
N ALA A 181 0.01 2.21 19.95
CA ALA A 181 -0.17 3.64 19.74
C ALA A 181 -1.21 3.99 18.66
N CYS A 182 -1.47 3.10 17.71
CA CYS A 182 -2.49 3.28 16.68
C CYS A 182 -3.93 3.19 17.21
N GLY A 183 -4.18 2.57 18.36
CA GLY A 183 -5.53 2.33 18.87
C GLY A 183 -6.39 1.59 17.84
N GLU A 184 -7.48 2.20 17.38
CA GLU A 184 -8.36 1.62 16.33
C GLU A 184 -7.81 1.78 14.91
N ALA A 185 -6.88 2.71 14.66
CA ALA A 185 -6.35 2.94 13.32
C ALA A 185 -5.57 1.72 12.79
N HIS A 186 -5.77 1.39 11.51
CA HIS A 186 -5.08 0.28 10.86
C HIS A 186 -3.59 0.55 10.74
N LEU A 187 -2.75 -0.43 11.10
CA LEU A 187 -1.30 -0.32 11.03
C LEU A 187 -0.79 -0.90 9.70
N LYS A 188 -0.08 -0.09 8.91
CA LYS A 188 0.68 -0.56 7.75
C LYS A 188 2.18 -0.40 8.03
N THR A 189 2.91 -1.50 8.04
CA THR A 189 4.34 -1.50 8.38
C THR A 189 5.19 -1.45 7.11
N ILE A 190 5.85 -0.32 6.87
CA ILE A 190 6.84 -0.13 5.80
C ILE A 190 8.13 -0.82 6.20
N LEU A 191 8.54 -1.82 5.41
CA LEU A 191 9.77 -2.58 5.64
C LEU A 191 11.01 -1.94 5.01
N ALA A 192 10.83 -0.96 4.12
CA ALA A 192 11.90 -0.35 3.34
C ALA A 192 12.78 -1.39 2.61
N THR A 193 12.13 -2.29 1.90
CA THR A 193 12.72 -3.53 1.35
C THR A 193 13.93 -3.32 0.45
N GLY A 194 14.07 -2.15 -0.19
CA GLY A 194 15.24 -1.81 -1.00
C GLY A 194 16.54 -1.66 -0.21
N GLU A 195 16.44 -1.51 1.11
CA GLU A 195 17.56 -1.23 2.02
C GLU A 195 17.78 -2.36 3.04
N LEU A 196 17.05 -3.48 2.93
CA LEU A 196 17.20 -4.64 3.82
C LEU A 196 18.26 -5.65 3.37
N GLY A 197 18.97 -5.37 2.29
CA GLY A 197 20.11 -6.13 1.78
C GLY A 197 19.76 -7.43 1.05
N SER A 198 18.82 -8.24 1.56
CA SER A 198 18.45 -9.52 0.96
C SER A 198 16.96 -9.82 0.99
N LEU A 199 16.50 -10.65 0.05
CA LEU A 199 15.12 -11.16 0.03
C LEU A 199 14.80 -12.00 1.28
N THR A 200 15.80 -12.68 1.86
CA THR A 200 15.63 -13.40 3.13
C THR A 200 15.31 -12.43 4.27
N ASN A 201 16.01 -11.29 4.37
CA ASN A 201 15.70 -10.27 5.37
C ASN A 201 14.32 -9.64 5.15
N VAL A 202 13.91 -9.44 3.91
CA VAL A 202 12.54 -8.99 3.59
C VAL A 202 11.50 -9.97 4.11
N TYR A 203 11.69 -11.28 3.90
CA TYR A 203 10.79 -12.30 4.42
C TYR A 203 10.76 -12.27 5.96
N LYS A 204 11.91 -12.24 6.62
CA LYS A 204 12.02 -12.17 8.08
C LYS A 204 11.32 -10.94 8.65
N ALA A 205 11.60 -9.75 8.10
CA ALA A 205 10.95 -8.52 8.51
C ALA A 205 9.43 -8.56 8.30
N SER A 206 8.96 -9.22 7.22
CA SER A 206 7.53 -9.45 6.98
C SER A 206 6.91 -10.29 8.09
N LEU A 207 7.51 -11.44 8.43
CA LEU A 207 7.02 -12.29 9.52
C LEU A 207 6.95 -11.52 10.84
N VAL A 208 8.04 -10.84 11.20
CA VAL A 208 8.16 -10.12 12.47
C VAL A 208 7.10 -9.00 12.57
N ALA A 209 6.91 -8.22 11.50
CA ALA A 209 5.89 -7.19 11.46
C ALA A 209 4.47 -7.76 11.62
N MET A 210 4.18 -8.91 10.98
CA MET A 210 2.88 -9.58 11.11
C MET A 210 2.67 -10.16 12.50
N MET A 211 3.67 -10.81 13.10
CA MET A 211 3.60 -11.29 14.48
C MET A 211 3.34 -10.14 15.45
N ALA A 212 3.94 -8.97 15.23
CA ALA A 212 3.75 -7.78 16.05
C ALA A 212 2.36 -7.10 15.87
N GLY A 213 1.49 -7.63 15.00
CA GLY A 213 0.12 -7.12 14.82
C GLY A 213 -0.05 -6.10 13.70
N SER A 214 0.84 -6.10 12.70
CA SER A 214 0.64 -5.28 11.50
C SER A 214 -0.58 -5.76 10.70
N ASP A 215 -1.47 -4.84 10.34
CA ASP A 215 -2.65 -5.14 9.51
C ASP A 215 -2.26 -5.24 8.01
N PHE A 216 -1.21 -4.52 7.61
CA PHE A 216 -0.63 -4.57 6.27
C PHE A 216 0.90 -4.51 6.33
N ILE A 217 1.57 -5.33 5.54
CA ILE A 217 3.00 -5.11 5.25
C ILE A 217 3.16 -4.32 3.95
N LYS A 218 3.99 -3.28 4.01
CA LYS A 218 4.25 -2.33 2.92
C LYS A 218 5.71 -2.40 2.48
N THR A 219 5.95 -2.36 1.17
CA THR A 219 7.30 -2.57 0.63
C THR A 219 8.25 -1.43 1.02
N SER A 220 7.90 -0.19 0.68
CA SER A 220 8.87 0.93 0.63
C SER A 220 8.23 2.24 1.05
N THR A 221 9.04 3.23 1.43
CA THR A 221 8.52 4.57 1.74
C THR A 221 8.15 5.33 0.46
N GLY A 222 8.71 4.94 -0.69
CA GLY A 222 8.59 5.71 -1.93
C GLY A 222 9.70 6.75 -2.07
N LYS A 223 10.66 6.78 -1.14
CA LYS A 223 11.77 7.74 -1.08
C LYS A 223 13.14 7.08 -1.24
N GLU A 224 13.21 5.74 -1.19
CA GLU A 224 14.43 4.97 -1.43
C GLU A 224 14.82 4.95 -2.91
N GLY A 225 16.08 4.61 -3.21
CA GLY A 225 16.55 4.38 -4.58
C GLY A 225 15.89 3.16 -5.26
N VAL A 226 15.64 2.10 -4.48
CA VAL A 226 14.90 0.90 -4.93
C VAL A 226 13.63 0.76 -4.11
N ASN A 227 12.48 0.81 -4.79
CA ASN A 227 11.15 0.74 -4.17
C ASN A 227 10.49 -0.64 -4.43
N ALA A 228 9.18 -0.68 -4.62
CA ALA A 228 8.46 -1.91 -4.92
C ALA A 228 8.97 -2.57 -6.22
N ILE A 229 9.47 -3.80 -6.09
CA ILE A 229 9.83 -4.67 -7.20
C ILE A 229 9.15 -6.03 -7.04
N LEU A 230 8.82 -6.69 -8.16
CA LEU A 230 8.09 -7.96 -8.12
C LEU A 230 8.80 -9.09 -7.34
N PRO A 231 10.14 -9.25 -7.35
CA PRO A 231 10.79 -10.26 -6.50
C PRO A 231 10.50 -10.05 -5.01
N VAL A 232 10.49 -8.81 -4.53
CA VAL A 232 10.07 -8.46 -3.17
C VAL A 232 8.60 -8.77 -2.96
N GLY A 233 7.75 -8.44 -3.93
CA GLY A 233 6.33 -8.77 -3.91
C GLY A 233 6.05 -10.26 -3.71
N VAL A 234 6.71 -11.12 -4.50
CA VAL A 234 6.60 -12.58 -4.39
C VAL A 234 6.98 -13.07 -2.99
N VAL A 235 8.08 -12.53 -2.44
CA VAL A 235 8.58 -12.91 -1.11
C VAL A 235 7.60 -12.50 -0.02
N MET A 236 7.11 -11.27 -0.05
CA MET A 236 6.17 -10.76 0.95
C MET A 236 4.80 -11.47 0.86
N CYS A 237 4.31 -11.76 -0.35
CA CYS A 237 3.07 -12.54 -0.53
C CYS A 237 3.22 -13.96 0.03
N ARG A 238 4.36 -14.61 -0.18
CA ARG A 238 4.63 -15.93 0.42
C ARG A 238 4.71 -15.87 1.93
N ALA A 239 5.34 -14.84 2.50
CA ALA A 239 5.33 -14.64 3.94
C ALA A 239 3.90 -14.49 4.48
N ILE A 240 3.05 -13.68 3.83
CA ILE A 240 1.63 -13.52 4.19
C ILE A 240 0.90 -14.87 4.13
N ARG A 241 1.10 -15.63 3.05
CA ARG A 241 0.46 -16.95 2.87
C ARG A 241 0.86 -17.90 3.99
N ASP A 242 2.16 -18.00 4.27
CA ASP A 242 2.70 -18.92 5.27
C ASP A 242 2.27 -18.48 6.69
N TYR A 243 2.17 -17.17 6.94
CA TYR A 243 1.57 -16.58 8.15
C TYR A 243 0.10 -16.95 8.33
N TYR A 244 -0.71 -16.76 7.29
CA TYR A 244 -2.12 -17.11 7.30
C TYR A 244 -2.34 -18.62 7.52
N GLN A 245 -1.57 -19.46 6.84
CA GLN A 245 -1.67 -20.92 7.00
C GLN A 245 -1.33 -21.38 8.41
N ARG A 246 -0.39 -20.72 9.08
CA ARG A 246 0.03 -21.10 10.45
C ARG A 246 -0.86 -20.52 11.54
N THR A 247 -1.39 -19.31 11.35
CA THR A 247 -2.08 -18.56 12.42
C THR A 247 -3.58 -18.39 12.20
N GLY A 248 -4.06 -18.53 10.97
CA GLY A 248 -5.42 -18.20 10.57
C GLY A 248 -5.68 -16.69 10.39
N TYR A 249 -4.71 -15.82 10.69
CA TYR A 249 -4.87 -14.37 10.58
C TYR A 249 -4.45 -13.85 9.21
N LYS A 250 -5.30 -12.99 8.64
CA LYS A 250 -5.06 -12.37 7.33
C LYS A 250 -4.33 -11.05 7.51
N VAL A 251 -3.35 -10.80 6.64
CA VAL A 251 -2.60 -9.54 6.59
C VAL A 251 -2.62 -9.03 5.16
N GLY A 252 -2.83 -7.73 5.00
CA GLY A 252 -2.83 -7.07 3.71
C GLY A 252 -1.43 -6.81 3.15
N PHE A 253 -1.36 -6.54 1.85
CA PHE A 253 -0.13 -6.21 1.16
C PHE A 253 -0.23 -4.82 0.49
N LYS A 254 0.82 -4.01 0.62
CA LYS A 254 0.89 -2.69 -0.02
C LYS A 254 2.22 -2.45 -0.74
N PRO A 255 2.32 -2.69 -2.06
CA PRO A 255 3.48 -2.23 -2.81
C PRO A 255 3.41 -0.70 -2.97
N ALA A 256 4.53 -0.03 -2.77
CA ALA A 256 4.63 1.42 -2.84
C ALA A 256 5.94 1.89 -3.47
N GLY A 257 5.85 2.99 -4.23
CA GLY A 257 6.97 3.61 -4.94
C GLY A 257 7.28 2.95 -6.29
N GLY A 258 7.48 3.76 -7.33
CA GLY A 258 7.86 3.31 -8.67
C GLY A 258 6.73 2.75 -9.55
N ILE A 259 5.54 2.49 -9.00
CA ILE A 259 4.38 1.98 -9.76
C ILE A 259 3.68 3.15 -10.46
N ARG A 260 3.84 3.25 -11.77
CA ARG A 260 3.36 4.40 -12.56
C ARG A 260 2.45 4.02 -13.73
N SER A 261 2.43 2.75 -14.13
CA SER A 261 1.62 2.31 -15.28
C SER A 261 0.46 1.40 -14.90
N ALA A 262 -0.62 1.49 -15.67
CA ALA A 262 -1.77 0.60 -15.65
C ALA A 262 -1.36 -0.87 -15.82
N LYS A 263 -0.32 -1.13 -16.63
CA LYS A 263 0.26 -2.47 -16.80
C LYS A 263 0.88 -2.98 -15.50
N ASP A 264 1.63 -2.14 -14.79
CA ASP A 264 2.22 -2.53 -13.50
C ASP A 264 1.13 -2.86 -12.49
N ALA A 265 0.09 -2.02 -12.41
CA ALA A 265 -1.04 -2.27 -11.51
C ALA A 265 -1.73 -3.62 -11.78
N CYS A 266 -1.96 -3.97 -13.04
CA CYS A 266 -2.46 -5.30 -13.41
C CYS A 266 -1.49 -6.42 -13.04
N THR A 267 -0.18 -6.22 -13.19
CA THR A 267 0.83 -7.21 -12.81
C THR A 267 0.84 -7.46 -11.30
N TRP A 268 0.72 -6.40 -10.49
CA TRP A 268 0.59 -6.53 -9.04
C TRP A 268 -0.71 -7.24 -8.63
N LEU A 269 -1.85 -6.93 -9.26
CA LEU A 269 -3.10 -7.66 -9.02
C LEU A 269 -2.99 -9.15 -9.39
N ALA A 270 -2.30 -9.47 -10.49
CA ALA A 270 -2.06 -10.86 -10.89
C ALA A 270 -1.21 -11.59 -9.84
N LEU A 271 -0.15 -10.95 -9.34
CA LEU A 271 0.65 -11.49 -8.24
C LEU A 271 -0.23 -11.81 -7.01
N MET A 272 -1.09 -10.88 -6.59
CA MET A 272 -1.99 -11.10 -5.45
C MET A 272 -2.92 -12.28 -5.69
N LYS A 273 -3.58 -12.30 -6.85
CA LYS A 273 -4.51 -13.36 -7.21
C LYS A 273 -3.84 -14.73 -7.24
N GLU A 274 -2.63 -14.83 -7.79
CA GLU A 274 -1.93 -16.12 -7.94
C GLU A 274 -1.28 -16.62 -6.64
N GLU A 275 -0.70 -15.75 -5.81
CA GLU A 275 -0.03 -16.20 -4.57
C GLU A 275 -0.96 -16.28 -3.36
N LEU A 276 -2.04 -15.47 -3.33
CA LEU A 276 -2.90 -15.29 -2.15
C LEU A 276 -4.40 -15.48 -2.42
N GLY A 277 -4.84 -15.43 -3.68
CA GLY A 277 -6.24 -15.63 -4.07
C GLY A 277 -7.06 -14.35 -4.20
N ASP A 278 -8.34 -14.51 -4.54
CA ASP A 278 -9.20 -13.40 -4.99
C ASP A 278 -9.48 -12.36 -3.91
N GLU A 279 -9.63 -12.77 -2.65
CA GLU A 279 -9.87 -11.85 -1.53
C GLU A 279 -8.73 -10.83 -1.38
N TRP A 280 -7.49 -11.22 -1.68
CA TRP A 280 -6.32 -10.35 -1.66
C TRP A 280 -6.22 -9.44 -2.88
N THR A 281 -7.23 -9.40 -3.75
CA THR A 281 -7.34 -8.37 -4.79
C THR A 281 -8.20 -7.18 -4.36
N HIS A 282 -8.88 -7.26 -3.22
CA HIS A 282 -9.77 -6.22 -2.71
C HIS A 282 -9.04 -5.17 -1.86
N PRO A 283 -9.56 -3.92 -1.77
CA PRO A 283 -8.93 -2.83 -1.03
C PRO A 283 -8.75 -3.09 0.48
N SER A 284 -9.47 -4.05 1.05
CA SER A 284 -9.31 -4.47 2.44
C SER A 284 -8.04 -5.28 2.69
N MET A 285 -7.45 -5.89 1.64
CA MET A 285 -6.28 -6.76 1.71
C MET A 285 -5.15 -6.35 0.77
N PHE A 286 -5.40 -5.44 -0.17
CA PHE A 286 -4.40 -4.97 -1.11
C PHE A 286 -4.53 -3.48 -1.37
N ARG A 287 -3.41 -2.77 -1.28
CA ARG A 287 -3.33 -1.33 -1.56
C ARG A 287 -2.15 -1.02 -2.47
N ILE A 288 -2.21 0.01 -3.30
CA ILE A 288 -1.09 0.47 -4.12
C ILE A 288 -0.74 1.89 -3.69
N GLY A 289 0.44 2.06 -3.08
CA GLY A 289 0.95 3.39 -2.73
C GLY A 289 1.49 4.11 -3.96
N ALA A 290 0.71 5.04 -4.53
CA ALA A 290 1.08 5.75 -5.75
C ALA A 290 0.53 7.18 -5.80
N SER A 291 1.26 8.05 -6.50
CA SER A 291 0.83 9.42 -6.80
C SER A 291 0.39 9.58 -8.27
N GLY A 292 1.19 9.09 -9.23
CA GLY A 292 0.92 9.26 -10.67
C GLY A 292 0.18 8.10 -11.36
N LEU A 293 -0.04 6.97 -10.68
CA LEU A 293 -0.65 5.78 -11.29
C LEU A 293 -2.09 6.02 -11.75
N LEU A 294 -2.87 6.74 -10.94
CA LEU A 294 -4.29 6.96 -11.22
C LEU A 294 -4.50 7.66 -12.57
N THR A 295 -3.66 8.65 -12.87
CA THR A 295 -3.64 9.35 -14.15
C THR A 295 -3.45 8.38 -15.33
N ASP A 296 -2.47 7.47 -15.25
CA ASP A 296 -2.24 6.51 -16.34
C ASP A 296 -3.41 5.54 -16.49
N ILE A 297 -3.98 5.05 -15.38
CA ILE A 297 -5.16 4.19 -15.43
C ILE A 297 -6.34 4.90 -16.11
N GLU A 298 -6.63 6.14 -15.73
CA GLU A 298 -7.72 6.91 -16.34
C GLU A 298 -7.49 7.15 -17.83
N ARG A 299 -6.24 7.39 -18.26
CA ARG A 299 -5.88 7.48 -19.69
C ARG A 299 -6.14 6.17 -20.43
N GLN A 300 -5.84 5.02 -19.83
CA GLN A 300 -6.12 3.71 -20.45
C GLN A 300 -7.63 3.42 -20.53
N LEU A 301 -8.40 3.81 -19.51
CA LEU A 301 -9.86 3.70 -19.55
C LEU A 301 -10.47 4.62 -20.61
N TYR A 302 -9.95 5.84 -20.75
CA TYR A 302 -10.35 6.76 -21.81
C TYR A 302 -10.07 6.17 -23.20
N HIS A 303 -8.88 5.63 -23.42
CA HIS A 303 -8.55 4.94 -24.67
C HIS A 303 -9.44 3.72 -24.92
N HIS A 304 -9.78 2.97 -23.88
CA HIS A 304 -10.70 1.83 -23.99
C HIS A 304 -12.09 2.25 -24.49
N VAL A 305 -12.62 3.37 -24.00
CA VAL A 305 -13.95 3.88 -24.34
C VAL A 305 -13.97 4.58 -25.71
N TYR A 306 -13.00 5.44 -25.99
CA TYR A 306 -13.03 6.33 -27.15
C TYR A 306 -12.10 5.92 -28.30
N GLY A 307 -11.26 4.88 -28.13
CA GLY A 307 -10.31 4.43 -29.14
C GLY A 307 -9.13 5.38 -29.41
N ARG A 308 -8.93 6.40 -28.55
CA ARG A 308 -7.84 7.38 -28.64
C ARG A 308 -7.41 7.85 -27.26
N TYR A 309 -6.17 8.29 -27.10
CA TYR A 309 -5.70 8.86 -25.84
C TYR A 309 -6.27 10.26 -25.60
N ALA A 310 -6.50 10.59 -24.32
CA ALA A 310 -6.97 11.91 -23.90
C ALA A 310 -5.87 12.96 -24.09
N ALA A 311 -6.25 14.15 -24.55
CA ALA A 311 -5.40 15.33 -24.45
C ALA A 311 -5.33 15.80 -22.98
N ALA A 312 -4.28 16.53 -22.61
CA ALA A 312 -4.05 16.96 -21.22
C ALA A 312 -5.25 17.72 -20.60
N HIS A 313 -5.87 18.62 -21.37
CA HIS A 313 -7.03 19.38 -20.90
C HIS A 313 -8.30 18.54 -20.69
N GLN A 314 -8.36 17.34 -21.24
CA GLN A 314 -9.49 16.42 -21.08
C GLN A 314 -9.41 15.65 -19.75
N LEU A 315 -8.24 15.63 -19.11
CA LEU A 315 -8.05 15.08 -17.76
C LEU A 315 -7.48 16.18 -16.85
N PRO A 316 -8.27 17.22 -16.51
CA PRO A 316 -7.77 18.46 -15.92
C PRO A 316 -7.18 18.32 -14.50
N MET A 317 -7.26 17.14 -13.88
CA MET A 317 -6.66 16.83 -12.58
C MET A 317 -5.67 15.66 -12.65
N SER A 318 -5.05 15.47 -13.82
CA SER A 318 -4.02 14.46 -14.04
C SER A 318 -2.61 14.92 -13.67
#